data_AF-A0A367QHG0-F1
#
_entry.id   AF-A0A367QHG0-F1
#
_cell.length_a   1.000
_cell.length_b   1.000
_cell.length_c   1.000
_cell.angle_alpha   90.00
_cell.angle_beta   90.00
_cell.angle_gamma   90.00
#
_symmetry.space_group_name_H-M   'P 1'
#
loop_
_entity.id
_entity.type
_entity.pdbx_description
1 polymer ?
#
loop_
_entity_poly.entity_id
_entity_poly.type
_entity_poly.pdbx_seq_one_letter_code
_entity_poly.pdbx_strand_id
1 'polypeptide(L)'
;MTTQIFRGISYTKQFLQESNQRVRGTADADWFFVEGNKNIVNTQDGNDVVLLGRKLDFTFNFDSSIFSGEVLQTSSLPCNPNDFEAIVYTGKGHDYVSLGAGNHRIYLGSGNNFLDDYGGNYLFDADDNIIGLEAIPKLVASAGAGDDVFYLRGFANRNINAGKGNNLIFLGAGDAKINTGSGNDVITSEVSVLTYIFDSGSPSYEQNITAGDGDNQIAVLPYGETTIRTGDGEDFILAVGIPASNSAKIYAGDGNNTIITNDTNSIIQSGSGNNLIFAGSGDDIIRVGSGNNVINLRGGTVCLPEPLSLDTNLFDSSVEITGKGNDKVYLGEGIDTVILGSSGFATIYNFSCSDRLNVNGLNASFTRIGNDTLINSSSGSLGILKGYTGSVDLA
;
A
#
# COMPACT_ATOMS: atom_id res chain seq x y z
N MET A 1 29.58 31.39 0.55
CA MET A 1 28.30 30.70 0.27
C MET A 1 28.62 29.55 -0.64
N THR A 2 28.30 28.32 -0.25
CA THR A 2 28.46 27.14 -1.08
C THR A 2 27.18 26.96 -1.88
N THR A 3 27.25 27.24 -3.19
CA THR A 3 26.14 27.00 -4.12
C THR A 3 25.96 25.50 -4.32
N GLN A 4 24.72 25.03 -4.34
CA GLN A 4 24.35 23.66 -4.69
C GLN A 4 23.50 23.67 -5.95
N ILE A 5 23.67 22.69 -6.83
CA ILE A 5 22.81 22.50 -7.99
C ILE A 5 21.98 21.24 -7.76
N PHE A 6 20.67 21.34 -8.00
CA PHE A 6 19.73 20.22 -7.96
C PHE A 6 18.55 20.52 -8.90
N ARG A 7 18.18 19.54 -9.72
CA ARG A 7 17.15 19.64 -10.77
C ARG A 7 17.36 20.87 -11.69
N GLY A 8 18.63 21.16 -11.99
CA GLY A 8 19.03 22.33 -12.79
C GLY A 8 18.90 23.70 -12.09
N ILE A 9 18.53 23.75 -10.81
CA ILE A 9 18.35 24.98 -10.03
C ILE A 9 19.58 25.20 -9.14
N SER A 10 20.05 26.45 -9.06
CA SER A 10 21.15 26.85 -8.17
C SER A 10 20.61 27.41 -6.86
N TYR A 11 21.03 26.82 -5.75
CA TYR A 11 20.56 27.15 -4.41
C TYR A 11 21.66 27.78 -3.56
N THR A 12 21.24 28.67 -2.66
CA THR A 12 22.08 29.13 -1.54
C THR A 12 21.69 28.35 -0.29
N LYS A 13 22.62 27.56 0.26
CA LYS A 13 22.39 26.75 1.47
C LYS A 13 22.13 27.64 2.69
N GLN A 14 21.09 27.32 3.44
CA GLN A 14 20.73 27.95 4.71
C GLN A 14 20.73 26.91 5.82
N PHE A 15 21.41 27.19 6.93
CA PHE A 15 21.55 26.26 8.06
C PHE A 15 20.78 26.78 9.28
N LEU A 16 19.89 25.96 9.83
CA LEU A 16 19.08 26.23 11.02
C LEU A 16 19.50 25.29 12.15
N GLN A 17 20.58 25.66 12.84
CA GLN A 17 21.14 24.86 13.95
C GLN A 17 20.44 25.14 15.29
N GLU A 18 19.91 26.34 15.46
CA GLU A 18 19.20 26.76 16.66
C GLU A 18 17.77 26.17 16.71
N SER A 19 17.29 25.92 17.93
CA SER A 19 15.95 25.37 18.19
C SER A 19 14.89 26.45 18.41
N ASN A 20 13.61 26.08 18.30
CA ASN A 20 12.43 26.94 18.52
C ASN A 20 12.38 28.18 17.60
N GLN A 21 12.95 28.09 16.41
CA GLN A 21 12.95 29.15 15.42
C GLN A 21 11.68 29.12 14.57
N ARG A 22 11.29 30.31 14.09
CA ARG A 22 10.31 30.47 13.02
C ARG A 22 11.00 31.14 11.85
N VAL A 23 11.18 30.40 10.77
CA VAL A 23 11.95 30.82 9.61
C VAL A 23 11.03 30.93 8.41
N ARG A 24 11.23 32.00 7.64
CA ARG A 24 10.52 32.26 6.40
C ARG A 24 11.52 32.36 5.27
N GLY A 25 11.32 31.55 4.24
CA GLY A 25 12.07 31.56 2.98
C GLY A 25 11.71 32.76 2.10
N THR A 26 12.06 32.67 0.83
CA THR A 26 11.82 33.68 -0.20
C THR A 26 10.62 33.30 -1.05
N ALA A 27 10.46 33.86 -2.25
CA ALA A 27 9.49 33.37 -3.24
C ALA A 27 10.19 32.65 -4.41
N ASP A 28 11.50 32.45 -4.25
CA ASP A 28 12.39 31.73 -5.15
C ASP A 28 12.84 30.45 -4.45
N ALA A 29 13.43 29.52 -5.21
CA ALA A 29 13.87 28.23 -4.70
C ALA A 29 14.88 28.35 -3.52
N ASP A 30 14.49 27.80 -2.37
CA ASP A 30 15.27 27.79 -1.15
C ASP A 30 15.87 26.41 -0.84
N TRP A 31 17.00 26.38 -0.13
CA TRP A 31 17.59 25.14 0.40
C TRP A 31 17.91 25.27 1.89
N PHE A 32 17.12 24.60 2.72
CA PHE A 32 17.27 24.58 4.17
C PHE A 32 17.86 23.25 4.68
N PHE A 33 18.86 23.35 5.55
CA PHE A 33 19.31 22.30 6.45
C PHE A 33 18.83 22.63 7.85
N VAL A 34 18.02 21.77 8.46
CA VAL A 34 17.40 22.03 9.76
C VAL A 34 17.88 21.00 10.76
N GLU A 35 18.67 21.45 11.74
CA GLU A 35 19.29 20.60 12.76
C GLU A 35 18.69 20.90 14.14
N GLY A 36 18.24 22.14 14.37
CA GLY A 36 17.61 22.55 15.62
C GLY A 36 16.17 22.04 15.77
N ASN A 37 15.80 21.68 17.01
CA ASN A 37 14.51 21.09 17.34
C ASN A 37 13.39 22.15 17.41
N LYS A 38 12.13 21.72 17.19
CA LYS A 38 10.91 22.54 17.29
C LYS A 38 10.90 23.75 16.37
N ASN A 39 11.55 23.63 15.22
CA ASN A 39 11.60 24.68 14.23
C ASN A 39 10.35 24.65 13.35
N ILE A 40 9.88 25.85 12.97
CA ILE A 40 8.83 26.04 11.97
C ILE A 40 9.47 26.71 10.76
N VAL A 41 9.49 26.01 9.63
CA VAL A 41 10.05 26.49 8.37
C VAL A 41 8.92 26.68 7.37
N ASN A 42 8.82 27.88 6.81
CA ASN A 42 7.90 28.18 5.70
C ASN A 42 8.73 28.70 4.54
N THR A 43 8.94 27.91 3.50
CA THR A 43 9.79 28.27 2.35
C THR A 43 9.06 29.17 1.34
N GLN A 44 7.74 29.32 1.47
CA GLN A 44 6.81 30.04 0.60
C GLN A 44 6.58 29.35 -0.75
N ASP A 45 6.73 30.03 -1.89
CA ASP A 45 6.61 29.43 -3.22
C ASP A 45 8.03 29.26 -3.77
N GLY A 46 8.26 28.26 -4.60
CA GLY A 46 9.58 27.91 -5.11
C GLY A 46 9.71 26.39 -5.28
N ASN A 47 10.75 25.92 -5.96
CA ASN A 47 11.10 24.49 -5.93
C ASN A 47 12.07 24.28 -4.78
N ASP A 48 11.56 24.07 -3.58
CA ASP A 48 12.33 24.17 -2.35
C ASP A 48 12.92 22.82 -1.93
N VAL A 49 14.05 22.87 -1.24
CA VAL A 49 14.71 21.69 -0.67
C VAL A 49 14.84 21.87 0.83
N VAL A 50 14.29 20.93 1.61
CA VAL A 50 14.36 20.96 3.08
C VAL A 50 14.88 19.63 3.60
N LEU A 51 16.01 19.66 4.30
CA LEU A 51 16.65 18.50 4.91
C LEU A 51 16.55 18.63 6.44
N LEU A 52 15.74 17.78 7.09
CA LEU A 52 15.47 17.82 8.53
C LEU A 52 16.25 16.73 9.26
N GLY A 53 17.28 17.09 10.03
CA GLY A 53 18.10 16.10 10.75
C GLY A 53 18.93 15.21 9.81
N ARG A 54 19.17 15.69 8.58
CA ARG A 54 19.85 14.97 7.50
C ARG A 54 21.04 15.78 6.99
N LYS A 55 22.09 15.08 6.57
CA LYS A 55 23.15 15.66 5.74
C LYS A 55 23.01 15.15 4.30
N LEU A 56 23.39 16.00 3.35
CA LEU A 56 23.50 15.61 1.93
C LEU A 56 24.82 14.89 1.73
N ASP A 57 24.77 13.67 1.19
CA ASP A 57 25.95 12.91 0.80
C ASP A 57 26.32 13.20 -0.66
N PHE A 58 25.38 13.00 -1.59
CA PHE A 58 25.52 13.37 -3.00
C PHE A 58 24.17 13.38 -3.75
N THR A 59 24.18 13.89 -4.98
CA THR A 59 23.04 13.95 -5.91
C THR A 59 23.27 12.96 -7.05
N PHE A 60 22.22 12.25 -7.46
CA PHE A 60 22.29 11.28 -8.56
C PHE A 60 21.00 11.26 -9.37
N ASN A 61 21.05 10.74 -10.59
CA ASN A 61 19.88 10.59 -11.48
C ASN A 61 19.29 9.18 -11.36
N PHE A 62 17.96 9.12 -11.27
CA PHE A 62 17.19 7.90 -11.50
C PHE A 62 16.67 7.94 -12.95
N ASP A 63 17.10 6.98 -13.77
CA ASP A 63 16.75 6.91 -15.20
C ASP A 63 15.71 5.81 -15.51
N SER A 64 15.31 5.00 -14.53
CA SER A 64 14.56 3.75 -14.75
C SER A 64 13.50 3.43 -13.70
N SER A 65 12.81 4.43 -13.16
CA SER A 65 11.60 4.20 -12.39
C SER A 65 10.51 5.21 -12.73
N ILE A 66 9.32 5.04 -12.13
CA ILE A 66 8.29 6.07 -11.96
C ILE A 66 8.83 7.44 -11.50
N PHE A 67 10.09 7.53 -11.04
CA PHE A 67 10.89 8.75 -11.01
C PHE A 67 11.90 8.78 -12.14
N SER A 68 11.75 9.76 -13.03
CA SER A 68 12.87 10.22 -13.83
C SER A 68 13.42 11.53 -13.25
N GLY A 69 14.72 11.60 -12.98
CA GLY A 69 15.40 12.84 -12.60
C GLY A 69 16.32 12.76 -11.37
N GLU A 70 16.81 13.93 -10.94
CA GLU A 70 17.75 14.04 -9.81
C GLU A 70 17.06 13.78 -8.46
N VAL A 71 17.70 12.93 -7.64
CA VAL A 71 17.34 12.58 -6.25
C VAL A 71 18.54 12.84 -5.33
N LEU A 72 18.27 13.10 -4.05
CA LEU A 72 19.31 13.34 -3.05
C LEU A 72 19.54 12.08 -2.22
N GLN A 73 20.79 11.60 -2.19
CA GLN A 73 21.20 10.66 -1.16
C GLN A 73 21.57 11.44 0.10
N THR A 74 20.92 11.08 1.20
CA THR A 74 21.17 11.69 2.51
C THR A 74 21.53 10.64 3.54
N SER A 75 22.08 11.07 4.67
CA SER A 75 22.31 10.25 5.85
C SER A 75 21.92 11.00 7.13
N SER A 76 21.67 10.25 8.20
CA SER A 76 21.22 10.80 9.48
C SER A 76 22.34 11.61 10.15
N LEU A 77 21.95 12.70 10.81
CA LEU A 77 22.85 13.39 11.73
C LEU A 77 22.92 12.62 13.07
N PRO A 78 24.08 12.62 13.76
CA PRO A 78 24.32 11.83 14.97
C PRO A 78 23.59 12.33 16.24
N CYS A 79 22.72 13.34 16.14
CA CYS A 79 21.96 13.85 17.27
C CYS A 79 20.81 12.91 17.64
N ASN A 80 20.56 12.73 18.94
CA ASN A 80 19.52 11.85 19.50
C ASN A 80 18.14 12.18 18.90
N PRO A 81 17.66 11.41 17.91
CA PRO A 81 16.55 11.81 17.05
C PRO A 81 15.18 11.49 17.66
N ASN A 82 15.16 10.90 18.86
CA ASN A 82 13.96 10.38 19.49
C ASN A 82 12.94 11.46 19.90
N ASP A 83 13.30 12.75 19.87
CA ASP A 83 12.42 13.90 20.14
C ASP A 83 12.54 15.03 19.09
N PHE A 84 13.13 14.78 17.92
CA PHE A 84 13.30 15.82 16.90
C PHE A 84 11.97 16.14 16.24
N GLU A 85 11.48 17.37 16.42
CA GLU A 85 10.21 17.86 15.89
C GLU A 85 10.45 19.07 14.97
N ALA A 86 9.74 19.10 13.85
CA ALA A 86 9.75 20.22 12.94
C ALA A 86 8.41 20.33 12.20
N ILE A 87 8.04 21.56 11.87
CA ILE A 87 6.90 21.86 11.01
C ILE A 87 7.42 22.54 9.74
N VAL A 88 7.10 21.99 8.57
CA VAL A 88 7.55 22.53 7.28
C VAL A 88 6.35 22.86 6.41
N TYR A 89 6.36 24.02 5.76
CA TYR A 89 5.43 24.44 4.73
C TYR A 89 6.22 24.83 3.48
N THR A 90 5.95 24.19 2.34
CA THR A 90 6.66 24.48 1.08
C THR A 90 5.84 25.15 -0.02
N GLY A 91 4.55 25.39 0.23
CA GLY A 91 3.70 26.25 -0.60
C GLY A 91 3.52 25.75 -2.03
N LYS A 92 3.97 26.49 -3.04
CA LYS A 92 3.83 26.08 -4.45
C LYS A 92 5.18 25.79 -5.09
N GLY A 93 5.26 24.68 -5.80
CA GLY A 93 6.40 24.30 -6.64
C GLY A 93 6.66 22.82 -6.54
N HIS A 94 7.80 22.39 -7.08
CA HIS A 94 8.23 20.99 -7.04
C HIS A 94 9.21 20.81 -5.88
N ASP A 95 8.67 20.55 -4.69
CA ASP A 95 9.45 20.55 -3.46
C ASP A 95 10.07 19.20 -3.14
N TYR A 96 11.20 19.23 -2.44
CA TYR A 96 11.91 18.06 -1.96
C TYR A 96 12.15 18.19 -0.46
N VAL A 97 11.52 17.31 0.32
CA VAL A 97 11.69 17.27 1.77
C VAL A 97 12.24 15.91 2.17
N SER A 98 13.33 15.88 2.93
CA SER A 98 13.89 14.64 3.48
C SER A 98 14.02 14.73 4.99
N LEU A 99 13.53 13.70 5.66
CA LEU A 99 13.36 13.65 7.10
C LEU A 99 14.27 12.59 7.71
N GLY A 100 14.91 12.93 8.82
CA GLY A 100 15.44 11.96 9.76
C GLY A 100 14.34 11.38 10.63
N ALA A 101 14.73 10.51 11.58
CA ALA A 101 13.83 10.08 12.63
C ALA A 101 13.36 11.29 13.46
N GLY A 102 12.08 11.27 13.85
CA GLY A 102 11.48 12.36 14.60
C GLY A 102 9.97 12.51 14.40
N ASN A 103 9.38 13.46 15.12
CA ASN A 103 7.96 13.77 15.05
C ASN A 103 7.73 14.99 14.14
N HIS A 104 7.30 14.77 12.90
CA HIS A 104 7.25 15.83 11.89
C HIS A 104 5.84 16.15 11.41
N ARG A 105 5.62 17.43 11.05
CA ARG A 105 4.43 17.89 10.33
C ARG A 105 4.85 18.59 9.05
N ILE A 106 4.52 18.01 7.90
CA ILE A 106 4.97 18.50 6.60
C ILE A 106 3.78 18.86 5.72
N TYR A 107 3.81 20.06 5.15
CA TYR A 107 2.77 20.57 4.27
C TYR A 107 3.41 20.99 2.95
N LEU A 108 3.37 20.10 1.96
CA LEU A 108 4.08 20.27 0.68
C LEU A 108 3.36 21.25 -0.27
N GLY A 109 2.05 21.45 -0.08
CA GLY A 109 1.27 22.33 -0.96
C GLY A 109 1.22 21.82 -2.39
N SER A 110 1.16 22.69 -3.41
CA SER A 110 0.87 22.27 -4.80
C SER A 110 2.12 22.15 -5.68
N GLY A 111 2.07 21.25 -6.65
CA GLY A 111 3.15 20.86 -7.55
C GLY A 111 3.54 19.41 -7.27
N ASN A 112 4.45 18.86 -8.07
CA ASN A 112 4.91 17.47 -7.90
C ASN A 112 6.01 17.44 -6.84
N ASN A 113 5.66 17.02 -5.63
CA ASN A 113 6.54 17.05 -4.47
C ASN A 113 7.11 15.67 -4.16
N PHE A 114 8.23 15.67 -3.44
CA PHE A 114 8.89 14.45 -2.99
C PHE A 114 9.18 14.53 -1.49
N LEU A 115 8.63 13.59 -0.73
CA LEU A 115 8.90 13.42 0.69
C LEU A 115 9.61 12.09 0.95
N ASP A 116 10.84 12.17 1.45
CA ASP A 116 11.65 11.03 1.87
C ASP A 116 11.67 10.95 3.41
N ASP A 117 10.89 10.04 3.97
CA ASP A 117 10.86 9.75 5.40
C ASP A 117 11.69 8.50 5.70
N TYR A 118 12.76 8.64 6.47
CA TYR A 118 13.60 7.50 6.87
C TYR A 118 12.99 6.67 8.02
N GLY A 119 11.94 7.17 8.69
CA GLY A 119 11.30 6.49 9.81
C GLY A 119 12.17 6.41 11.06
N GLY A 120 11.87 5.44 11.92
CA GLY A 120 12.51 5.25 13.22
C GLY A 120 13.88 4.57 13.15
N ASN A 121 14.67 4.76 14.21
CA ASN A 121 15.95 4.09 14.38
C ASN A 121 15.76 2.62 14.81
N TYR A 122 16.51 1.74 14.15
CA TYR A 122 16.67 0.35 14.56
C TYR A 122 17.69 0.23 15.69
N LEU A 123 17.39 -0.63 16.65
CA LEU A 123 18.38 -1.14 17.61
C LEU A 123 19.07 -2.34 16.98
N PHE A 124 20.39 -2.36 16.98
CA PHE A 124 21.19 -3.47 16.46
C PHE A 124 21.93 -4.19 17.60
N ASP A 125 22.09 -5.51 17.49
CA ASP A 125 23.05 -6.25 18.33
C ASP A 125 24.49 -6.10 17.83
N ALA A 126 25.41 -6.86 18.42
CA ALA A 126 26.82 -6.82 18.06
C ALA A 126 27.13 -7.43 16.67
N ASP A 127 26.16 -8.15 16.08
CA ASP A 127 26.27 -8.81 14.78
C ASP A 127 25.47 -8.05 13.69
N ASP A 128 25.09 -6.78 13.95
CA ASP A 128 24.27 -5.93 13.09
C ASP A 128 22.86 -6.47 12.80
N ASN A 129 22.33 -7.38 13.64
CA ASN A 129 20.93 -7.79 13.53
C ASN A 129 20.03 -6.80 14.24
N ILE A 130 18.88 -6.51 13.66
CA ILE A 130 17.87 -5.65 14.30
C ILE A 130 17.28 -6.41 15.48
N ILE A 131 17.44 -5.88 16.69
CA ILE A 131 16.96 -6.46 17.95
C ILE A 131 15.82 -5.67 18.60
N GLY A 132 15.45 -4.53 18.02
CA GLY A 132 14.41 -3.67 18.60
C GLY A 132 14.23 -2.35 17.87
N LEU A 133 13.30 -1.56 18.38
CA LEU A 133 13.08 -0.17 17.99
C LEU A 133 13.31 0.71 19.21
N GLU A 134 14.03 1.83 19.06
CA GLU A 134 14.21 2.79 20.16
C GLU A 134 12.88 3.46 20.52
N ALA A 135 12.28 4.13 19.52
CA ALA A 135 11.00 4.82 19.58
C ALA A 135 10.36 4.81 18.19
N ILE A 136 9.03 4.77 18.12
CA ILE A 136 8.28 4.83 16.86
C ILE A 136 7.94 6.30 16.58
N PRO A 137 8.59 6.95 15.59
CA PRO A 137 8.32 8.35 15.25
C PRO A 137 6.92 8.53 14.65
N LYS A 138 6.45 9.78 14.66
CA LYS A 138 5.20 10.16 14.04
C LYS A 138 5.39 11.13 12.88
N LEU A 139 4.84 10.79 11.73
CA LEU A 139 4.75 11.69 10.58
C LEU A 139 3.30 12.06 10.30
N VAL A 140 3.02 13.36 10.23
CA VAL A 140 1.81 13.88 9.59
C VAL A 140 2.25 14.66 8.36
N ALA A 141 1.84 14.24 7.18
CA ALA A 141 2.22 14.93 5.96
C ALA A 141 1.01 15.11 5.04
N SER A 142 1.01 16.22 4.30
CA SER A 142 0.03 16.42 3.25
C SER A 142 0.62 17.16 2.06
N ALA A 143 0.19 16.77 0.86
CA ALA A 143 0.39 17.52 -0.37
C ALA A 143 -0.96 18.02 -0.93
N GLY A 144 -0.85 18.85 -1.97
CA GLY A 144 -1.93 19.60 -2.59
C GLY A 144 -2.37 18.97 -3.91
N ALA A 145 -2.23 19.70 -5.01
CA ALA A 145 -2.45 19.16 -6.35
C ALA A 145 -1.10 18.96 -7.03
N GLY A 146 -0.91 17.84 -7.70
CA GLY A 146 0.34 17.45 -8.35
C GLY A 146 0.55 15.94 -8.22
N ASP A 147 1.47 15.40 -9.00
CA ASP A 147 1.85 14.00 -8.88
C ASP A 147 2.90 13.89 -7.77
N ASP A 148 2.44 13.57 -6.56
CA ASP A 148 3.23 13.64 -5.34
C ASP A 148 3.76 12.28 -4.89
N VAL A 149 4.91 12.31 -4.22
CA VAL A 149 5.63 11.09 -3.88
C VAL A 149 6.03 11.07 -2.43
N PHE A 150 5.66 9.97 -1.79
CA PHE A 150 5.94 9.68 -0.39
C PHE A 150 6.76 8.40 -0.31
N TYR A 151 8.06 8.55 -0.13
CA TYR A 151 8.95 7.43 0.18
C TYR A 151 9.06 7.27 1.69
N LEU A 152 8.26 6.37 2.27
CA LEU A 152 8.03 6.26 3.70
C LEU A 152 8.74 5.04 4.29
N ARG A 153 10.05 5.11 4.51
CA ARG A 153 10.88 3.96 4.90
C ARG A 153 10.84 3.68 6.40
N GLY A 154 11.17 2.44 6.76
CA GLY A 154 11.30 2.02 8.15
C GLY A 154 10.00 2.07 8.95
N PHE A 155 10.13 2.03 10.28
CA PHE A 155 8.99 2.01 11.20
C PHE A 155 8.58 3.42 11.61
N ALA A 156 7.32 3.80 11.37
CA ALA A 156 6.75 5.04 11.89
C ALA A 156 5.22 4.99 11.93
N ASN A 157 4.62 5.82 12.77
CA ASN A 157 3.19 6.08 12.80
C ASN A 157 2.85 7.22 11.84
N ARG A 158 2.16 6.93 10.74
CA ARG A 158 1.99 7.86 9.62
C ARG A 158 0.55 8.26 9.39
N ASN A 159 0.32 9.55 9.14
CA ASN A 159 -0.95 10.09 8.65
C ASN A 159 -0.66 10.97 7.44
N ILE A 160 -0.95 10.44 6.25
CA ILE A 160 -0.54 10.99 4.97
C ILE A 160 -1.79 11.31 4.14
N ASN A 161 -1.81 12.51 3.58
CA ASN A 161 -2.77 12.90 2.57
C ASN A 161 -2.03 13.39 1.32
N ALA A 162 -1.94 12.57 0.27
CA ALA A 162 -1.23 12.94 -0.95
C ALA A 162 -1.98 13.96 -1.82
N GLY A 163 -3.27 14.17 -1.60
CA GLY A 163 -4.00 15.26 -2.25
C GLY A 163 -4.65 14.85 -3.57
N LYS A 164 -4.33 15.51 -4.68
CA LYS A 164 -4.88 15.19 -6.01
C LYS A 164 -3.76 15.02 -7.01
N GLY A 165 -3.91 14.09 -7.94
CA GLY A 165 -2.89 13.76 -8.94
C GLY A 165 -2.59 12.28 -8.88
N ASN A 166 -1.65 11.81 -9.70
CA ASN A 166 -1.22 10.42 -9.69
C ASN A 166 -0.08 10.28 -8.68
N ASN A 167 -0.40 9.86 -7.48
CA ASN A 167 0.55 9.82 -6.38
C ASN A 167 1.24 8.46 -6.29
N LEU A 168 2.46 8.46 -5.76
CA LEU A 168 3.17 7.24 -5.43
C LEU A 168 3.54 7.19 -3.95
N ILE A 169 3.20 6.09 -3.32
CA ILE A 169 3.53 5.83 -1.92
C ILE A 169 4.27 4.51 -1.79
N PHE A 170 5.49 4.56 -1.25
CA PHE A 170 6.19 3.39 -0.72
C PHE A 170 6.02 3.37 0.78
N LEU A 171 5.20 2.47 1.29
CA LEU A 171 4.79 2.38 2.68
C LEU A 171 5.65 1.35 3.45
N GLY A 172 6.49 1.85 4.34
CA GLY A 172 7.17 1.02 5.35
C GLY A 172 6.24 0.56 6.46
N ALA A 173 6.80 -0.12 7.45
CA ALA A 173 6.05 -0.65 8.58
C ALA A 173 5.58 0.42 9.60
N GLY A 174 4.74 -0.01 10.54
CA GLY A 174 4.10 0.83 11.54
C GLY A 174 2.64 1.17 11.22
N ASP A 175 1.95 1.82 12.15
CA ASP A 175 0.56 2.23 11.96
C ASP A 175 0.48 3.29 10.86
N ALA A 176 -0.47 3.14 9.94
CA ALA A 176 -0.59 4.04 8.81
C ALA A 176 -2.04 4.44 8.53
N LYS A 177 -2.27 5.73 8.28
CA LYS A 177 -3.47 6.26 7.66
C LYS A 177 -3.06 7.00 6.39
N ILE A 178 -3.37 6.41 5.24
CA ILE A 178 -2.98 6.90 3.92
C ILE A 178 -4.24 7.27 3.15
N ASN A 179 -4.28 8.49 2.63
CA ASN A 179 -5.28 8.94 1.67
C ASN A 179 -4.56 9.54 0.46
N THR A 180 -4.77 9.01 -0.73
CA THR A 180 -4.17 9.56 -1.95
C THR A 180 -5.10 10.50 -2.72
N GLY A 181 -6.39 10.52 -2.38
CA GLY A 181 -7.38 11.36 -3.04
C GLY A 181 -7.67 10.89 -4.46
N SER A 182 -7.89 11.83 -5.40
CA SER A 182 -8.28 11.49 -6.77
C SER A 182 -7.07 11.39 -7.70
N GLY A 183 -7.10 10.45 -8.62
CA GLY A 183 -6.04 10.19 -9.60
C GLY A 183 -5.73 8.70 -9.68
N ASN A 184 -4.82 8.32 -10.57
CA ASN A 184 -4.38 6.94 -10.69
C ASN A 184 -3.19 6.75 -9.77
N ASP A 185 -3.46 6.33 -8.53
CA ASP A 185 -2.44 6.26 -7.49
C ASP A 185 -1.77 4.89 -7.43
N VAL A 186 -0.50 4.88 -7.00
CA VAL A 186 0.27 3.65 -6.78
C VAL A 186 0.72 3.60 -5.33
N ILE A 187 0.42 2.50 -4.65
CA ILE A 187 0.75 2.30 -3.23
C ILE A 187 1.37 0.92 -3.10
N THR A 188 2.62 0.86 -2.66
CA THR A 188 3.33 -0.40 -2.43
C THR A 188 3.98 -0.45 -1.05
N SER A 189 4.25 -1.63 -0.51
CA SER A 189 5.08 -1.76 0.70
C SER A 189 6.57 -1.66 0.41
N GLU A 190 7.34 -1.27 1.43
CA GLU A 190 8.80 -1.26 1.42
C GLU A 190 9.35 -2.54 2.10
N VAL A 191 10.44 -3.10 1.54
CA VAL A 191 10.91 -4.48 1.84
C VAL A 191 12.00 -4.52 2.91
N SER A 192 12.71 -3.41 3.17
CA SER A 192 13.91 -3.39 4.02
C SER A 192 13.69 -3.86 5.46
N VAL A 193 12.44 -3.88 5.91
CA VAL A 193 12.03 -4.31 7.26
C VAL A 193 11.63 -5.79 7.35
N LEU A 194 11.52 -6.52 6.23
CA LEU A 194 11.05 -7.91 6.21
C LEU A 194 11.87 -8.82 7.13
N THR A 195 13.20 -8.72 7.09
CA THR A 195 14.11 -9.59 7.88
C THR A 195 13.83 -9.50 9.38
N TYR A 196 13.43 -8.34 9.91
CA TYR A 196 13.14 -8.15 11.34
C TYR A 196 11.76 -8.68 11.75
N ILE A 197 10.76 -8.54 10.88
CA ILE A 197 9.36 -8.85 11.19
C ILE A 197 9.12 -10.36 11.35
N PHE A 198 9.93 -11.19 10.68
CA PHE A 198 9.82 -12.65 10.77
C PHE A 198 10.45 -13.25 12.04
N ASP A 199 11.38 -12.55 12.73
CA ASP A 199 12.18 -13.14 13.81
C ASP A 199 11.73 -12.69 15.23
N SER A 200 11.13 -11.50 15.36
CA SER A 200 10.76 -10.91 16.66
C SER A 200 9.34 -11.21 17.14
N GLY A 201 8.55 -11.96 16.36
CA GLY A 201 7.10 -12.05 16.53
C GLY A 201 6.43 -10.77 16.04
N SER A 202 5.60 -10.86 15.01
CA SER A 202 5.10 -9.68 14.30
C SER A 202 4.22 -8.81 15.22
N PRO A 203 4.62 -7.56 15.52
CA PRO A 203 3.71 -6.61 16.14
C PRO A 203 2.57 -6.35 15.15
N SER A 204 1.32 -6.47 15.59
CA SER A 204 0.16 -6.13 14.75
C SER A 204 0.08 -4.62 14.61
N TYR A 205 0.35 -4.10 13.41
CA TYR A 205 0.18 -2.70 13.05
C TYR A 205 -1.09 -2.51 12.23
N GLU A 206 -1.83 -1.44 12.53
CA GLU A 206 -3.04 -1.11 11.79
C GLU A 206 -2.72 -0.21 10.60
N GLN A 207 -3.07 -0.65 9.40
CA GLN A 207 -2.91 0.14 8.18
C GLN A 207 -4.27 0.44 7.56
N ASN A 208 -4.57 1.71 7.34
CA ASN A 208 -5.79 2.19 6.69
C ASN A 208 -5.41 2.97 5.43
N ILE A 209 -5.60 2.33 4.28
CA ILE A 209 -5.28 2.86 2.96
C ILE A 209 -6.58 3.22 2.26
N THR A 210 -6.65 4.43 1.71
CA THR A 210 -7.77 4.90 0.90
C THR A 210 -7.19 5.55 -0.35
N ALA A 211 -7.35 4.88 -1.50
CA ALA A 211 -7.19 5.52 -2.79
C ALA A 211 -8.57 5.99 -3.24
N GLY A 212 -8.71 7.23 -3.71
CA GLY A 212 -10.02 7.75 -4.10
C GLY A 212 -10.42 7.24 -5.48
N ASP A 213 -11.11 8.09 -6.25
CA ASP A 213 -11.49 7.76 -7.63
C ASP A 213 -10.26 7.79 -8.55
N GLY A 214 -10.26 6.93 -9.56
CA GLY A 214 -9.16 6.71 -10.51
C GLY A 214 -8.78 5.22 -10.56
N ASP A 215 -7.93 4.86 -11.53
CA ASP A 215 -7.46 3.48 -11.69
C ASP A 215 -6.24 3.27 -10.78
N ASN A 216 -6.47 2.78 -9.57
CA ASN A 216 -5.42 2.68 -8.55
C ASN A 216 -4.72 1.33 -8.56
N GLN A 217 -3.45 1.31 -8.16
CA GLN A 217 -2.65 0.11 -8.03
C GLN A 217 -2.08 0.01 -6.61
N ILE A 218 -2.54 -0.97 -5.85
CA ILE A 218 -2.19 -1.14 -4.44
C ILE A 218 -1.60 -2.53 -4.26
N ALA A 219 -0.35 -2.64 -3.81
CA ALA A 219 0.32 -3.90 -3.56
C ALA A 219 1.07 -3.88 -2.22
N VAL A 220 0.45 -4.37 -1.16
CA VAL A 220 0.94 -4.19 0.20
C VAL A 220 1.14 -5.51 0.94
N LEU A 221 2.01 -5.45 1.94
CA LEU A 221 2.22 -6.49 2.94
C LEU A 221 1.48 -6.11 4.23
N PRO A 222 0.37 -6.77 4.57
CA PRO A 222 -0.28 -6.56 5.86
C PRO A 222 0.64 -6.97 7.02
N TYR A 223 0.96 -6.02 7.90
CA TYR A 223 1.69 -6.26 9.16
C TYR A 223 0.76 -6.42 10.37
N GLY A 224 -0.53 -6.68 10.13
CA GLY A 224 -1.61 -6.68 11.10
C GLY A 224 -2.96 -6.50 10.39
N GLU A 225 -3.94 -5.92 11.08
CA GLU A 225 -5.23 -5.56 10.48
C GLU A 225 -5.01 -4.45 9.43
N THR A 226 -5.14 -4.80 8.15
CA THR A 226 -4.99 -3.85 7.04
C THR A 226 -6.33 -3.63 6.36
N THR A 227 -6.73 -2.37 6.22
CA THR A 227 -7.94 -1.98 5.51
C THR A 227 -7.57 -1.17 4.28
N ILE A 228 -8.05 -1.60 3.12
CA ILE A 228 -7.85 -0.95 1.82
C ILE A 228 -9.21 -0.54 1.29
N ARG A 229 -9.33 0.71 0.85
CA ARG A 229 -10.52 1.24 0.18
C ARG A 229 -10.11 1.91 -1.12
N THR A 230 -10.84 1.64 -2.19
CA THR A 230 -10.72 2.38 -3.45
C THR A 230 -12.05 3.05 -3.81
N GLY A 231 -11.99 4.11 -4.62
CA GLY A 231 -13.15 4.79 -5.18
C GLY A 231 -13.63 4.15 -6.48
N ASP A 232 -14.24 4.94 -7.35
CA ASP A 232 -14.63 4.48 -8.69
C ASP A 232 -13.39 4.38 -9.61
N GLY A 233 -13.28 3.31 -10.40
CA GLY A 233 -12.14 3.09 -11.30
C GLY A 233 -11.85 1.61 -11.53
N GLU A 234 -10.93 1.30 -12.45
CA GLU A 234 -10.39 -0.05 -12.61
C GLU A 234 -9.18 -0.24 -11.67
N ASP A 235 -9.45 -0.71 -10.45
CA ASP A 235 -8.39 -0.87 -9.45
C ASP A 235 -7.71 -2.24 -9.51
N PHE A 236 -6.41 -2.26 -9.23
CA PHE A 236 -5.64 -3.45 -8.93
C PHE A 236 -5.23 -3.45 -7.45
N ILE A 237 -5.67 -4.45 -6.69
CA ILE A 237 -5.38 -4.57 -5.27
C ILE A 237 -4.76 -5.93 -4.98
N LEU A 238 -3.55 -5.93 -4.42
CA LEU A 238 -2.83 -7.12 -3.95
C LEU A 238 -2.48 -6.94 -2.48
N ALA A 239 -2.97 -7.84 -1.63
CA ALA A 239 -2.58 -7.94 -0.23
C ALA A 239 -1.95 -9.31 0.04
N VAL A 240 -0.65 -9.33 0.33
CA VAL A 240 0.08 -10.57 0.61
C VAL A 240 0.46 -10.62 2.08
N GLY A 241 -0.23 -11.47 2.83
CA GLY A 241 0.05 -11.69 4.24
C GLY A 241 1.42 -12.31 4.45
N ILE A 242 2.04 -11.97 5.58
CA ILE A 242 3.13 -12.76 6.16
C ILE A 242 2.54 -13.87 7.04
N PRO A 243 3.20 -15.04 7.18
CA PRO A 243 2.74 -16.09 8.08
C PRO A 243 2.58 -15.56 9.52
N ALA A 244 1.50 -15.97 10.19
CA ALA A 244 1.02 -15.50 11.51
C ALA A 244 0.08 -14.27 11.47
N SER A 245 -1.22 -14.59 11.29
CA SER A 245 -2.41 -13.79 11.61
C SER A 245 -2.49 -12.37 11.05
N ASN A 246 -2.55 -12.27 9.73
CA ASN A 246 -2.95 -11.04 9.06
C ASN A 246 -4.37 -11.15 8.52
N SER A 247 -5.11 -10.05 8.63
CA SER A 247 -6.40 -9.89 7.97
C SER A 247 -6.35 -8.68 7.06
N ALA A 248 -6.95 -8.83 5.89
CA ALA A 248 -7.13 -7.75 4.93
C ALA A 248 -8.63 -7.46 4.79
N LYS A 249 -9.03 -6.21 4.98
CA LYS A 249 -10.39 -5.73 4.67
C LYS A 249 -10.30 -4.86 3.43
N ILE A 250 -10.78 -5.37 2.31
CA ILE A 250 -10.71 -4.71 1.02
C ILE A 250 -12.11 -4.29 0.61
N TYR A 251 -12.29 -3.00 0.34
CA TYR A 251 -13.51 -2.42 -0.18
C TYR A 251 -13.19 -1.69 -1.49
N ALA A 252 -13.37 -2.38 -2.61
CA ALA A 252 -13.23 -1.76 -3.92
C ALA A 252 -14.54 -1.08 -4.33
N GLY A 253 -14.45 0.10 -4.96
CA GLY A 253 -15.60 0.83 -5.46
C GLY A 253 -16.18 0.23 -6.75
N ASP A 254 -16.90 1.05 -7.53
CA ASP A 254 -17.45 0.63 -8.82
C ASP A 254 -16.36 0.62 -9.89
N GLY A 255 -16.41 -0.35 -10.80
CA GLY A 255 -15.45 -0.54 -11.88
C GLY A 255 -15.01 -2.00 -12.03
N ASN A 256 -14.16 -2.30 -13.03
CA ASN A 256 -13.67 -3.65 -13.26
C ASN A 256 -12.41 -3.89 -12.41
N ASN A 257 -12.59 -4.19 -11.13
CA ASN A 257 -11.48 -4.32 -10.20
C ASN A 257 -10.83 -5.71 -10.26
N THR A 258 -9.52 -5.77 -10.10
CA THR A 258 -8.78 -7.00 -9.83
C THR A 258 -8.32 -7.00 -8.38
N ILE A 259 -8.79 -7.95 -7.58
CA ILE A 259 -8.49 -8.06 -6.16
C ILE A 259 -7.83 -9.40 -5.87
N ILE A 260 -6.66 -9.37 -5.25
CA ILE A 260 -5.89 -10.54 -4.90
C ILE A 260 -5.53 -10.50 -3.42
N THR A 261 -5.84 -11.57 -2.71
CA THR A 261 -5.37 -11.82 -1.34
C THR A 261 -4.57 -13.11 -1.32
N ASN A 262 -3.53 -13.17 -0.49
CA ASN A 262 -2.82 -14.43 -0.25
C ASN A 262 -2.32 -14.48 1.19
N ASP A 263 -2.47 -15.64 1.83
CA ASP A 263 -2.05 -15.90 3.21
C ASP A 263 -2.67 -14.91 4.23
N THR A 264 -3.92 -14.51 4.01
CA THR A 264 -4.70 -13.62 4.88
C THR A 264 -6.12 -14.13 5.08
N ASN A 265 -6.70 -13.96 6.28
CA ASN A 265 -8.14 -14.13 6.47
C ASN A 265 -8.84 -12.84 6.09
N SER A 266 -9.43 -12.78 4.91
CA SER A 266 -9.78 -11.51 4.27
C SER A 266 -11.29 -11.27 4.27
N ILE A 267 -11.68 -9.99 4.31
CA ILE A 267 -13.02 -9.54 3.96
C ILE A 267 -12.88 -8.73 2.68
N ILE A 268 -13.43 -9.25 1.59
CA ILE A 268 -13.40 -8.61 0.28
C ILE A 268 -14.82 -8.18 -0.06
N GLN A 269 -14.97 -6.90 -0.41
CA GLN A 269 -16.20 -6.35 -0.96
C GLN A 269 -15.86 -5.55 -2.21
N SER A 270 -16.49 -5.87 -3.34
CA SER A 270 -16.41 -5.06 -4.56
C SER A 270 -17.75 -4.40 -4.88
N GLY A 271 -17.69 -3.23 -5.53
CA GLY A 271 -18.84 -2.55 -6.09
C GLY A 271 -19.35 -3.22 -7.37
N SER A 272 -20.08 -2.44 -8.16
CA SER A 272 -20.57 -2.86 -9.49
C SER A 272 -19.42 -2.97 -10.49
N GLY A 273 -19.59 -3.79 -11.53
CA GLY A 273 -18.58 -4.01 -12.57
C GLY A 273 -18.17 -5.48 -12.67
N ASN A 274 -17.36 -5.81 -13.66
CA ASN A 274 -16.89 -7.18 -13.84
C ASN A 274 -15.59 -7.37 -13.04
N ASN A 275 -15.72 -7.74 -11.77
CA ASN A 275 -14.56 -7.87 -10.89
C ASN A 275 -13.89 -9.25 -11.05
N LEU A 276 -12.56 -9.28 -10.94
CA LEU A 276 -11.75 -10.48 -10.89
C LEU A 276 -11.13 -10.62 -9.50
N ILE A 277 -11.51 -11.65 -8.75
CA ILE A 277 -11.06 -11.86 -7.38
C ILE A 277 -10.29 -13.16 -7.28
N PHE A 278 -9.05 -13.10 -6.80
CA PHE A 278 -8.27 -14.25 -6.35
C PHE A 278 -8.19 -14.23 -4.83
N ALA A 279 -8.95 -15.12 -4.20
CA ALA A 279 -8.82 -15.37 -2.76
C ALA A 279 -7.89 -16.57 -2.58
N GLY A 280 -6.68 -16.26 -2.09
CA GLY A 280 -5.61 -17.23 -1.85
C GLY A 280 -5.83 -18.04 -0.59
N SER A 281 -4.75 -18.33 0.15
CA SER A 281 -4.90 -19.08 1.41
C SER A 281 -5.52 -18.19 2.48
N GLY A 282 -6.52 -18.72 3.19
CA GLY A 282 -7.16 -18.05 4.31
C GLY A 282 -8.63 -18.41 4.38
N ASP A 283 -9.29 -18.15 5.51
CA ASP A 283 -10.75 -18.26 5.57
C ASP A 283 -11.34 -16.90 5.16
N ASP A 284 -11.68 -16.75 3.88
CA ASP A 284 -12.10 -15.46 3.32
C ASP A 284 -13.63 -15.26 3.32
N ILE A 285 -14.05 -13.99 3.38
CA ILE A 285 -15.44 -13.57 3.17
C ILE A 285 -15.49 -12.62 1.98
N ILE A 286 -16.12 -13.05 0.90
CA ILE A 286 -16.15 -12.34 -0.38
C ILE A 286 -17.58 -11.93 -0.68
N ARG A 287 -17.80 -10.64 -0.97
CA ARG A 287 -19.08 -10.09 -1.44
C ARG A 287 -18.83 -9.32 -2.72
N VAL A 288 -19.50 -9.71 -3.79
CA VAL A 288 -19.41 -8.99 -5.07
C VAL A 288 -20.70 -8.22 -5.34
N GLY A 289 -20.56 -7.07 -5.98
CA GLY A 289 -21.68 -6.26 -6.46
C GLY A 289 -22.27 -6.79 -7.77
N SER A 290 -22.99 -5.92 -8.48
CA SER A 290 -23.55 -6.26 -9.79
C SER A 290 -22.48 -6.42 -10.87
N GLY A 291 -22.76 -7.18 -11.93
CA GLY A 291 -21.83 -7.43 -13.03
C GLY A 291 -21.49 -8.91 -13.16
N ASN A 292 -20.62 -9.25 -14.11
CA ASN A 292 -20.18 -10.62 -14.32
C ASN A 292 -18.84 -10.84 -13.61
N ASN A 293 -18.89 -11.25 -12.36
CA ASN A 293 -17.69 -11.37 -11.52
C ASN A 293 -17.06 -12.77 -11.67
N VAL A 294 -15.74 -12.83 -11.52
CA VAL A 294 -14.99 -14.09 -11.45
C VAL A 294 -14.34 -14.20 -10.08
N ILE A 295 -14.71 -15.22 -9.32
CA ILE A 295 -14.16 -15.51 -7.99
C ILE A 295 -13.34 -16.79 -8.09
N ASN A 296 -12.02 -16.65 -8.00
CA ASN A 296 -11.07 -17.75 -8.06
C ASN A 296 -10.55 -18.13 -6.67
N LEU A 297 -10.99 -19.30 -6.18
CA LEU A 297 -10.56 -19.92 -4.92
C LEU A 297 -9.53 -21.05 -5.14
N ARG A 298 -9.11 -21.27 -6.38
CA ARG A 298 -8.09 -22.26 -6.75
C ARG A 298 -6.68 -21.71 -6.62
N GLY A 299 -6.52 -20.40 -6.77
CA GLY A 299 -5.24 -19.73 -6.94
C GLY A 299 -4.73 -19.82 -8.39
N GLY A 300 -3.42 -19.62 -8.55
CA GLY A 300 -2.71 -19.53 -9.81
C GLY A 300 -1.72 -18.35 -9.83
N THR A 301 -0.98 -18.22 -10.92
CA THR A 301 -0.05 -17.11 -11.13
C THR A 301 -0.81 -15.87 -11.59
N VAL A 302 -0.58 -14.74 -10.93
CA VAL A 302 -1.14 -13.43 -11.30
C VAL A 302 0.00 -12.51 -11.71
N CYS A 303 -0.07 -11.94 -12.92
CA CYS A 303 0.88 -10.92 -13.37
C CYS A 303 0.52 -9.55 -12.76
N LEU A 304 1.52 -8.77 -12.37
CA LEU A 304 1.32 -7.42 -11.86
C LEU A 304 1.26 -6.41 -13.01
N PRO A 305 0.36 -5.40 -12.93
CA PRO A 305 0.34 -4.31 -13.89
C PRO A 305 1.55 -3.38 -13.73
N GLU A 306 1.88 -2.62 -14.77
CA GLU A 306 2.82 -1.50 -14.66
C GLU A 306 2.10 -0.30 -14.00
N PRO A 307 2.76 0.43 -13.08
CA PRO A 307 4.19 0.35 -12.75
C PRO A 307 4.56 -0.65 -11.64
N LEU A 308 3.59 -1.31 -10.98
CA LEU A 308 3.88 -2.23 -9.85
C LEU A 308 4.90 -3.32 -10.21
N SER A 309 4.83 -3.86 -11.43
CA SER A 309 5.71 -4.92 -11.93
C SER A 309 7.14 -4.48 -12.26
N LEU A 310 7.40 -3.18 -12.40
CA LEU A 310 8.72 -2.64 -12.77
C LEU A 310 9.48 -2.09 -11.56
N ASP A 311 8.78 -1.40 -10.66
CA ASP A 311 9.43 -0.40 -9.81
C ASP A 311 9.34 -0.64 -8.30
N THR A 312 8.69 -1.73 -7.87
CA THR A 312 8.43 -1.92 -6.44
C THR A 312 9.47 -2.78 -5.72
N ASN A 313 10.27 -3.59 -6.42
CA ASN A 313 11.22 -4.58 -5.88
C ASN A 313 10.62 -5.56 -4.83
N LEU A 314 9.33 -5.44 -4.54
CA LEU A 314 8.59 -6.19 -3.53
C LEU A 314 8.09 -7.50 -4.11
N PHE A 315 7.58 -7.43 -5.33
CA PHE A 315 7.12 -8.57 -6.10
C PHE A 315 7.92 -8.62 -7.40
N ASP A 316 8.09 -9.83 -7.96
CA ASP A 316 8.47 -9.97 -9.36
C ASP A 316 7.31 -9.47 -10.24
N SER A 317 7.46 -9.54 -11.54
CA SER A 317 6.38 -9.35 -12.53
C SER A 317 5.13 -10.21 -12.30
N SER A 318 5.18 -11.20 -11.39
CA SER A 318 4.04 -12.02 -11.00
C SER A 318 4.12 -12.52 -9.57
N VAL A 319 2.96 -12.95 -9.05
CA VAL A 319 2.79 -13.57 -7.73
C VAL A 319 2.06 -14.91 -7.87
N GLU A 320 2.54 -15.92 -7.17
CA GLU A 320 1.90 -17.23 -7.06
C GLU A 320 0.87 -17.23 -5.93
N ILE A 321 -0.40 -17.46 -6.27
CA ILE A 321 -1.50 -17.53 -5.32
C ILE A 321 -1.86 -18.99 -5.09
N THR A 322 -1.93 -19.42 -3.83
CA THR A 322 -2.33 -20.77 -3.48
C THR A 322 -3.76 -20.75 -2.92
N GLY A 323 -4.72 -21.36 -3.60
CA GLY A 323 -6.11 -21.44 -3.10
C GLY A 323 -6.27 -22.50 -2.01
N LYS A 324 -6.65 -22.06 -0.79
CA LYS A 324 -6.92 -22.91 0.38
C LYS A 324 -7.82 -22.15 1.36
N GLY A 325 -8.39 -22.89 2.32
CA GLY A 325 -9.17 -22.32 3.42
C GLY A 325 -10.67 -22.48 3.21
N ASN A 326 -11.45 -21.95 4.14
CA ASN A 326 -12.91 -22.10 4.17
C ASN A 326 -13.58 -20.76 3.84
N ASP A 327 -13.90 -20.57 2.57
CA ASP A 327 -14.37 -19.29 2.06
C ASP A 327 -15.89 -19.17 2.11
N LYS A 328 -16.37 -17.94 2.29
CA LYS A 328 -17.78 -17.58 2.13
C LYS A 328 -17.92 -16.59 0.99
N VAL A 329 -18.62 -16.99 -0.06
CA VAL A 329 -18.85 -16.16 -1.25
C VAL A 329 -20.32 -15.75 -1.29
N TYR A 330 -20.59 -14.45 -1.41
CA TYR A 330 -21.92 -13.90 -1.64
C TYR A 330 -21.93 -13.25 -3.01
N LEU A 331 -22.65 -13.89 -3.93
CA LEU A 331 -22.80 -13.41 -5.30
C LEU A 331 -23.82 -12.26 -5.39
N GLY A 332 -23.62 -11.45 -6.41
CA GLY A 332 -24.42 -10.27 -6.73
C GLY A 332 -25.40 -10.54 -7.87
N GLU A 333 -25.85 -9.49 -8.54
CA GLU A 333 -26.62 -9.63 -9.78
C GLU A 333 -25.69 -9.78 -10.97
N GLY A 334 -25.99 -10.70 -11.90
CA GLY A 334 -25.22 -10.87 -13.13
C GLY A 334 -24.99 -12.33 -13.47
N ILE A 335 -23.96 -12.58 -14.27
CA ILE A 335 -23.47 -13.92 -14.62
C ILE A 335 -22.11 -14.09 -13.92
N ASP A 336 -22.14 -14.58 -12.70
CA ASP A 336 -20.93 -14.78 -11.90
C ASP A 336 -20.31 -16.15 -12.19
N THR A 337 -18.99 -16.26 -12.03
CA THR A 337 -18.26 -17.54 -12.12
C THR A 337 -17.47 -17.77 -10.84
N VAL A 338 -17.69 -18.90 -10.17
CA VAL A 338 -16.89 -19.34 -9.03
C VAL A 338 -15.99 -20.50 -9.45
N ILE A 339 -14.67 -20.35 -9.27
CA ILE A 339 -13.67 -21.36 -9.58
C ILE A 339 -13.21 -22.01 -8.27
N LEU A 340 -13.45 -23.31 -8.13
CA LEU A 340 -13.05 -24.05 -6.93
C LEU A 340 -11.65 -24.63 -7.08
N GLY A 341 -10.92 -24.68 -5.96
CA GLY A 341 -9.68 -25.43 -5.81
C GLY A 341 -9.90 -26.88 -5.39
N SER A 342 -8.82 -27.68 -5.39
CA SER A 342 -8.83 -29.05 -4.88
C SER A 342 -8.64 -29.13 -3.35
N SER A 343 -8.40 -27.99 -2.71
CA SER A 343 -8.15 -27.84 -1.28
C SER A 343 -9.00 -26.69 -0.74
N GLY A 344 -9.41 -26.80 0.52
CA GLY A 344 -10.34 -25.84 1.14
C GLY A 344 -11.80 -26.22 0.94
N PHE A 345 -12.70 -25.32 1.36
CA PHE A 345 -14.14 -25.51 1.25
C PHE A 345 -14.87 -24.17 1.02
N ALA A 346 -15.59 -24.05 -0.09
CA ALA A 346 -16.36 -22.84 -0.39
C ALA A 346 -17.83 -22.94 0.03
N THR A 347 -18.33 -21.95 0.77
CA THR A 347 -19.77 -21.75 1.03
C THR A 347 -20.28 -20.62 0.15
N ILE A 348 -21.10 -20.94 -0.85
CA ILE A 348 -21.54 -19.98 -1.87
C ILE A 348 -23.02 -19.65 -1.65
N TYR A 349 -23.33 -18.37 -1.51
CA TYR A 349 -24.66 -17.82 -1.36
C TYR A 349 -25.09 -17.06 -2.61
N ASN A 350 -26.40 -16.98 -2.82
CA ASN A 350 -27.05 -16.27 -3.94
C ASN A 350 -26.71 -16.81 -5.34
N PHE A 351 -26.20 -18.05 -5.42
CA PHE A 351 -26.01 -18.72 -6.71
C PHE A 351 -27.36 -18.87 -7.43
N SER A 352 -27.40 -18.43 -8.67
CA SER A 352 -28.57 -18.40 -9.55
C SER A 352 -28.42 -19.38 -10.72
N CYS A 353 -29.42 -19.45 -11.60
CA CYS A 353 -29.33 -20.28 -12.80
C CYS A 353 -28.48 -19.67 -13.92
N SER A 354 -28.12 -18.39 -13.83
CA SER A 354 -27.20 -17.76 -14.79
C SER A 354 -25.75 -17.92 -14.39
N ASP A 355 -25.46 -18.17 -13.11
CA ASP A 355 -24.10 -18.30 -12.60
C ASP A 355 -23.46 -19.62 -13.00
N ARG A 356 -22.13 -19.63 -12.96
CA ARG A 356 -21.30 -20.75 -13.41
C ARG A 356 -20.39 -21.23 -12.30
N LEU A 357 -20.14 -22.52 -12.29
CA LEU A 357 -19.19 -23.16 -11.40
C LEU A 357 -18.08 -23.84 -12.22
N ASN A 358 -16.82 -23.46 -11.99
CA ASN A 358 -15.67 -24.12 -12.59
C ASN A 358 -15.04 -25.10 -11.60
N VAL A 359 -15.21 -26.38 -11.90
CA VAL A 359 -14.64 -27.53 -11.18
C VAL A 359 -13.75 -28.38 -12.09
N ASN A 360 -13.26 -27.79 -13.18
CA ASN A 360 -12.45 -28.49 -14.18
C ASN A 360 -11.18 -29.07 -13.54
N GLY A 361 -10.96 -30.37 -13.78
CA GLY A 361 -9.85 -31.12 -13.21
C GLY A 361 -10.10 -31.70 -11.80
N LEU A 362 -11.26 -31.46 -11.19
CA LEU A 362 -11.56 -31.90 -9.81
C LEU A 362 -12.37 -33.20 -9.72
N ASN A 363 -12.84 -33.75 -10.84
CA ASN A 363 -13.76 -34.91 -10.88
C ASN A 363 -14.96 -34.71 -9.94
N ALA A 364 -15.60 -33.55 -10.04
CA ALA A 364 -16.64 -33.14 -9.10
C ALA A 364 -17.96 -33.91 -9.31
N SER A 365 -18.68 -34.10 -8.21
CA SER A 365 -20.03 -34.68 -8.15
C SER A 365 -20.92 -33.81 -7.26
N PHE A 366 -22.22 -33.84 -7.50
CA PHE A 366 -23.19 -32.96 -6.87
C PHE A 366 -24.25 -33.78 -6.11
N THR A 367 -24.42 -33.46 -4.82
CA THR A 367 -25.38 -34.15 -3.95
C THR A 367 -26.30 -33.15 -3.29
N ARG A 368 -27.62 -33.33 -3.43
CA ARG A 368 -28.60 -32.49 -2.75
C ARG A 368 -28.69 -32.83 -1.27
N ILE A 369 -28.62 -31.81 -0.41
CA ILE A 369 -28.82 -31.92 1.04
C ILE A 369 -29.84 -30.87 1.47
N GLY A 370 -31.08 -31.29 1.67
CA GLY A 370 -32.19 -30.36 1.95
C GLY A 370 -32.41 -29.37 0.79
N ASN A 371 -32.18 -28.09 1.07
CA ASN A 371 -32.29 -26.99 0.09
C ASN A 371 -30.92 -26.55 -0.46
N ASP A 372 -29.85 -27.27 -0.14
CA ASP A 372 -28.49 -26.96 -0.59
C ASP A 372 -27.98 -28.03 -1.56
N THR A 373 -26.96 -27.67 -2.34
CA THR A 373 -26.22 -28.60 -3.21
C THR A 373 -24.77 -28.70 -2.73
N LEU A 374 -24.38 -29.88 -2.24
CA LEU A 374 -23.01 -30.19 -1.85
C LEU A 374 -22.19 -30.58 -3.08
N ILE A 375 -20.98 -30.04 -3.18
CA ILE A 375 -20.02 -30.28 -4.25
C ILE A 375 -18.89 -31.12 -3.67
N ASN A 376 -18.71 -32.32 -4.21
CA ASN A 376 -17.71 -33.28 -3.74
C ASN A 376 -16.73 -33.64 -4.85
N SER A 377 -15.53 -34.05 -4.47
CA SER A 377 -14.52 -34.69 -5.31
C SER A 377 -14.12 -36.03 -4.71
N SER A 378 -13.27 -36.78 -5.40
CA SER A 378 -12.66 -37.99 -4.83
C SER A 378 -11.80 -37.72 -3.59
N SER A 379 -11.30 -36.49 -3.42
CA SER A 379 -10.45 -36.08 -2.29
C SER A 379 -11.21 -35.45 -1.12
N GLY A 380 -12.52 -35.20 -1.27
CA GLY A 380 -13.36 -34.61 -0.21
C GLY A 380 -14.37 -33.59 -0.73
N SER A 381 -15.07 -32.93 0.18
CA SER A 381 -16.02 -31.87 -0.16
C SER A 381 -15.29 -30.59 -0.56
N LEU A 382 -15.67 -30.03 -1.71
CA LEU A 382 -15.09 -28.82 -2.29
C LEU A 382 -15.87 -27.56 -1.89
N GLY A 383 -17.16 -27.71 -1.61
CA GLY A 383 -18.02 -26.59 -1.25
C GLY A 383 -19.50 -26.93 -1.25
N ILE A 384 -20.32 -25.91 -1.01
CA ILE A 384 -21.78 -26.02 -0.96
C ILE A 384 -22.42 -24.77 -1.57
N LEU A 385 -23.42 -24.99 -2.44
CA LEU A 385 -24.31 -23.94 -2.92
C LEU A 385 -25.50 -23.84 -1.96
N LYS A 386 -25.60 -22.74 -1.25
CA LYS A 386 -26.63 -22.50 -0.23
C LYS A 386 -27.93 -22.07 -0.87
N GLY A 387 -29.02 -22.78 -0.57
CA GLY A 387 -30.36 -22.48 -1.09
C GLY A 387 -30.56 -22.78 -2.58
N TYR A 388 -29.58 -23.42 -3.25
CA TYR A 388 -29.65 -23.73 -4.67
C TYR A 388 -29.74 -25.24 -4.89
N THR A 389 -30.75 -25.66 -5.67
CA THR A 389 -30.98 -27.07 -6.04
C THR A 389 -31.25 -27.25 -7.55
N GLY A 390 -31.01 -26.19 -8.33
CA GLY A 390 -31.16 -26.19 -9.78
C GLY A 390 -30.02 -26.91 -10.50
N SER A 391 -30.09 -26.93 -11.83
CA SER A 391 -28.99 -27.42 -12.67
C SER A 391 -27.81 -26.47 -12.60
N VAL A 392 -26.64 -26.99 -12.26
CA VAL A 392 -25.39 -26.20 -12.21
C VAL A 392 -24.77 -26.17 -13.60
N ASP A 393 -24.64 -24.97 -14.17
CA ASP A 393 -23.88 -24.77 -15.41
C ASP A 393 -22.37 -24.80 -15.09
N LEU A 394 -21.65 -25.68 -15.81
CA LEU A 394 -20.22 -25.83 -15.68
C LEU A 394 -19.52 -24.94 -16.73
N ALA A 395 -18.58 -24.12 -16.27
CA ALA A 395 -17.75 -23.25 -17.12
C ALA A 395 -16.59 -23.99 -17.79
#